data_AF-A0A382ZQ81-F1
#
_entry.id   AF-A0A382ZQ81-F1
#
_cell.length_a   1.000
_cell.length_b   1.000
_cell.length_c   1.000
_cell.angle_alpha   90.00
_cell.angle_beta   90.00
_cell.angle_gamma   90.00
#
_symmetry.space_group_name_H-M   'P 1'
#
loop_
_entity.id
_entity.type
_entity.pdbx_description
1 polymer ?
#
loop_
_entity_poly.entity_id
_entity_poly.type
_entity_poly.pdbx_seq_one_letter_code
_entity_poly.pdbx_strand_id
1 'polypeptide(L)'
;FFQIPSRMTEDFCILIHYHEISLKGKNRSWFERQLINNIKCQLFGLPCARVNLTAARIFCFGIDESLWNDYARRLQKVMGLKHAILMIQVKSDLDKMQTIAANQLEGVEFSSFRMSARRQYKDFHLSSQQINEAVGRHIQSIYLKPVKLKNADVDMTIELVKGMAYIGYKRIQGFGGLPVKTSEKAVSMISSGIDSPVASFEMLKRGVDLTYVHFHSVPATSRQSIQNVEEILSVLAGYQIRCRVYMVPLLDIQQ
;
A
#
# COMPACT_ATOMS: atom_id res chain seq x y z
N PHE A 1 15.57 -6.00 -41.61
CA PHE A 1 15.42 -7.01 -40.55
C PHE A 1 16.12 -6.51 -39.29
N PHE A 2 15.41 -5.76 -38.45
CA PHE A 2 15.86 -5.47 -37.09
C PHE A 2 15.00 -6.32 -36.17
N GLN A 3 15.56 -7.44 -35.70
CA GLN A 3 15.00 -8.17 -34.57
C GLN A 3 15.17 -7.28 -33.35
N ILE A 4 14.06 -6.69 -32.91
CA ILE A 4 13.95 -6.15 -31.55
C ILE A 4 14.11 -7.36 -30.62
N PRO A 5 15.07 -7.36 -29.68
CA PRO A 5 15.21 -8.48 -28.76
C PRO A 5 13.90 -8.63 -28.00
N SER A 6 13.36 -9.85 -28.00
CA SER A 6 12.19 -10.21 -27.22
C SER A 6 12.51 -9.95 -25.75
N ARG A 7 12.15 -8.77 -25.24
CA ARG A 7 11.97 -8.57 -23.80
C ARG A 7 11.07 -9.71 -23.38
N MET A 8 11.60 -10.66 -22.61
CA MET A 8 10.75 -11.49 -21.76
C MET A 8 9.83 -10.48 -21.07
N THR A 9 8.53 -10.52 -21.35
CA THR A 9 7.59 -9.54 -20.82
C THR A 9 7.54 -9.75 -19.31
N GLU A 10 8.42 -9.03 -18.62
CA GLU A 10 8.44 -8.93 -17.17
C GLU A 10 7.15 -8.26 -16.76
N ASP A 11 6.25 -9.02 -16.15
CA ASP A 11 4.97 -8.50 -15.72
C ASP A 11 5.16 -7.83 -14.36
N PHE A 12 5.11 -6.50 -14.34
CA PHE A 12 5.14 -5.73 -13.10
C PHE A 12 3.83 -5.87 -12.34
N CYS A 13 3.95 -5.96 -11.01
CA CYS A 13 2.82 -5.96 -10.10
C CYS A 13 3.19 -5.32 -8.76
N ILE A 14 2.17 -5.02 -7.96
CA ILE A 14 2.36 -4.52 -6.60
C ILE A 14 1.81 -5.55 -5.62
N LEU A 15 2.67 -6.05 -4.74
CA LEU A 15 2.27 -6.91 -3.63
C LEU A 15 1.83 -6.05 -2.44
N ILE A 16 0.61 -6.29 -1.97
CA ILE A 16 -0.01 -5.56 -0.87
C ILE A 16 0.00 -6.41 0.40
N HIS A 17 0.61 -5.87 1.46
CA HIS A 17 0.56 -6.43 2.80
C HIS A 17 -0.33 -5.56 3.70
N TYR A 18 -1.34 -6.16 4.31
CA TYR A 18 -2.26 -5.49 5.23
C TYR A 18 -1.89 -5.74 6.71
N HIS A 19 -2.34 -4.84 7.59
CA HIS A 19 -1.95 -4.83 9.02
C HIS A 19 -2.81 -5.78 9.88
N GLU A 20 -3.98 -5.31 10.33
CA GLU A 20 -4.79 -5.95 11.39
C GLU A 20 -5.84 -6.95 10.88
N ILE A 21 -6.01 -7.07 9.56
CA ILE A 21 -7.06 -7.91 8.98
C ILE A 21 -6.84 -9.40 9.31
N SER A 22 -5.59 -9.83 9.47
CA SER A 22 -5.24 -11.21 9.83
C SER A 22 -5.75 -11.64 11.21
N LEU A 23 -6.08 -10.70 12.09
CA LEU A 23 -6.55 -10.95 13.46
C LEU A 23 -8.09 -11.10 13.56
N LYS A 24 -8.84 -10.82 12.49
CA LYS A 24 -10.31 -10.68 12.54
C LYS A 24 -11.12 -11.95 12.25
N GLY A 25 -10.50 -13.13 12.32
CA GLY A 25 -11.19 -14.43 12.33
C GLY A 25 -12.19 -14.62 11.17
N LYS A 26 -13.47 -14.88 11.50
CA LYS A 26 -14.54 -15.27 10.55
C LYS A 26 -14.91 -14.18 9.52
N ASN A 27 -14.61 -12.90 9.76
CA ASN A 27 -14.98 -11.80 8.87
C ASN A 27 -13.87 -11.36 7.89
N ARG A 28 -12.73 -12.07 7.87
CA ARG A 28 -11.56 -11.71 7.06
C ARG A 28 -11.89 -11.40 5.60
N SER A 29 -12.71 -12.22 4.95
CA SER A 29 -13.05 -12.04 3.53
C SER A 29 -13.75 -10.70 3.25
N TRP A 30 -14.52 -10.18 4.21
CA TRP A 30 -15.18 -8.88 4.07
C TRP A 30 -14.18 -7.73 4.18
N PHE A 31 -13.25 -7.79 5.15
CA PHE A 31 -12.17 -6.82 5.26
C PHE A 31 -11.29 -6.80 4.00
N GLU A 32 -10.92 -7.97 3.47
CA GLU A 32 -10.13 -8.08 2.24
C GLU A 32 -10.87 -7.48 1.03
N ARG A 33 -12.18 -7.73 0.89
CA ARG A 33 -12.99 -7.12 -0.18
C ARG A 33 -13.03 -5.60 -0.06
N GLN A 34 -13.24 -5.06 1.15
CA GLN A 34 -13.24 -3.61 1.37
C GLN A 34 -11.88 -2.98 1.09
N LEU A 35 -10.79 -3.61 1.52
CA LEU A 35 -9.43 -3.15 1.22
C LEU A 35 -9.16 -3.12 -0.29
N ILE A 36 -9.53 -4.18 -1.02
CA ILE A 36 -9.40 -4.25 -2.48
C ILE A 36 -10.18 -3.11 -3.13
N ASN A 37 -11.41 -2.84 -2.66
CA ASN A 37 -12.21 -1.74 -3.18
C ASN A 37 -11.55 -0.38 -2.93
N ASN A 38 -11.05 -0.14 -1.71
CA ASN A 38 -10.37 1.10 -1.36
C ASN A 38 -9.10 1.30 -2.20
N ILE A 39 -8.33 0.23 -2.47
CA ILE A 39 -7.16 0.28 -3.37
C ILE A 39 -7.59 0.64 -4.78
N LYS A 40 -8.62 -0.01 -5.33
CA LYS A 40 -9.12 0.30 -6.69
C LYS A 40 -9.53 1.76 -6.83
N CYS A 41 -10.22 2.30 -5.84
CA CYS A 41 -10.61 3.71 -5.83
C CYS A 41 -9.38 4.64 -5.78
N GLN A 42 -8.38 4.34 -4.94
CA GLN A 42 -7.17 5.16 -4.85
C GLN A 42 -6.34 5.11 -6.15
N LEU A 43 -6.29 3.96 -6.80
CA LEU A 43 -5.55 3.78 -8.06
C LEU A 43 -6.34 4.21 -9.29
N PHE A 44 -7.54 4.77 -9.14
CA PHE A 44 -8.36 5.22 -10.26
C PHE A 44 -7.61 6.24 -11.13
N GLY A 45 -7.57 5.99 -12.44
CA GLY A 45 -6.84 6.81 -13.41
C GLY A 45 -5.36 6.45 -13.57
N LEU A 46 -4.83 5.47 -12.83
CA LEU A 46 -3.52 4.87 -13.11
C LEU A 46 -3.70 3.49 -13.80
N PRO A 47 -2.75 3.06 -14.64
CA PRO A 47 -2.74 1.71 -15.19
C PRO A 47 -2.82 0.64 -14.09
N CYS A 48 -3.94 -0.07 -14.00
CA CYS A 48 -4.06 -1.21 -13.09
C CYS A 48 -5.16 -2.13 -13.60
N ALA A 49 -4.77 -3.14 -14.36
CA ALA A 49 -5.70 -4.05 -15.02
C ALA A 49 -6.55 -4.86 -14.01
N ARG A 50 -5.95 -5.30 -12.90
CA ARG A 50 -6.67 -6.05 -11.86
C ARG A 50 -6.07 -5.89 -10.48
N VAL A 51 -6.95 -5.86 -9.49
CA VAL A 51 -6.62 -6.01 -8.06
C VAL A 51 -7.32 -7.27 -7.56
N ASN A 52 -6.56 -8.31 -7.21
CA ASN A 52 -7.11 -9.60 -6.82
C ASN A 52 -6.44 -10.22 -5.59
N LEU A 53 -7.19 -11.08 -4.90
CA LEU A 53 -6.69 -11.89 -3.81
C LEU A 53 -6.22 -13.24 -4.37
N THR A 54 -4.93 -13.53 -4.28
CA THR A 54 -4.33 -14.81 -4.67
C THR A 54 -3.63 -15.42 -3.47
N ALA A 55 -4.15 -16.55 -3.00
CA ALA A 55 -3.60 -17.28 -1.85
C ALA A 55 -3.31 -16.38 -0.63
N ALA A 56 -4.36 -15.69 -0.19
CA ALA A 56 -4.37 -14.75 0.93
C ALA A 56 -3.50 -13.49 0.76
N ARG A 57 -2.99 -13.20 -0.44
CA ARG A 57 -2.22 -12.00 -0.77
C ARG A 57 -2.96 -11.16 -1.79
N ILE A 58 -2.91 -9.84 -1.64
CA ILE A 58 -3.53 -8.93 -2.60
C ILE A 58 -2.43 -8.47 -3.57
N PHE A 59 -2.72 -8.58 -4.87
CA PHE A 59 -1.84 -8.10 -5.94
C PHE A 59 -2.56 -7.07 -6.79
N CYS A 60 -1.81 -6.07 -7.26
CA CYS A 60 -2.22 -5.16 -8.33
C CYS A 60 -1.40 -5.48 -9.57
N PHE A 61 -2.02 -5.96 -10.65
CA PHE A 61 -1.36 -6.36 -11.90
C PHE A 61 -1.67 -5.40 -13.04
N GLY A 62 -0.84 -5.45 -14.09
CA GLY A 62 -0.98 -4.57 -15.26
C GLY A 62 -0.73 -3.12 -14.86
N ILE A 63 0.30 -2.92 -14.05
CA ILE A 63 0.78 -1.60 -13.65
C ILE A 63 1.92 -1.17 -14.57
N ASP A 64 2.20 0.13 -14.56
CA ASP A 64 3.36 0.74 -15.21
C ASP A 64 4.39 1.11 -14.13
N GLU A 65 5.53 0.42 -14.09
CA GLU A 65 6.57 0.63 -13.10
C GLU A 65 7.17 2.04 -13.10
N SER A 66 7.13 2.75 -14.24
CA SER A 66 7.64 4.12 -14.35
C SER A 66 6.83 5.10 -13.49
N LEU A 67 5.56 4.75 -13.20
CA LEU A 67 4.65 5.51 -12.34
C LEU A 67 4.71 5.05 -10.88
N TRP A 68 5.72 4.28 -10.46
CA TRP A 68 5.84 3.76 -9.08
C TRP A 68 5.64 4.83 -8.01
N ASN A 69 6.21 6.03 -8.18
CA ASN A 69 6.07 7.12 -7.21
C ASN A 69 4.62 7.58 -7.03
N ASP A 70 3.80 7.53 -8.09
CA ASP A 70 2.38 7.85 -8.00
C ASP A 70 1.58 6.73 -7.34
N TYR A 71 1.84 5.45 -7.68
CA TYR A 71 1.23 4.33 -6.94
C TYR A 71 1.58 4.40 -5.45
N ALA A 72 2.85 4.61 -5.15
CA ALA A 72 3.38 4.74 -3.79
C ALA A 72 2.62 5.81 -2.98
N ARG A 73 2.53 7.03 -3.54
CA ARG A 73 1.85 8.17 -2.89
C ARG A 73 0.37 7.91 -2.65
N ARG A 74 -0.32 7.25 -3.59
CA ARG A 74 -1.76 6.96 -3.47
C ARG A 74 -2.04 5.78 -2.54
N LEU A 75 -1.25 4.70 -2.64
CA LEU A 75 -1.36 3.53 -1.78
C LEU A 75 -1.07 3.87 -0.32
N GLN A 76 -0.12 4.77 -0.03
CA GLN A 76 0.16 5.21 1.33
C GLN A 76 -1.08 5.74 2.06
N LYS A 77 -2.05 6.31 1.34
CA LYS A 77 -3.30 6.84 1.89
C LYS A 77 -4.39 5.77 2.11
N VAL A 78 -4.14 4.51 1.74
CA VAL A 78 -5.07 3.40 1.98
C VAL A 78 -4.95 2.96 3.45
N MET A 79 -5.95 3.30 4.27
CA MET A 79 -6.07 2.73 5.62
C MET A 79 -6.22 1.21 5.55
N GLY A 80 -5.57 0.49 6.47
CA GLY A 80 -5.42 -0.96 6.45
C GLY A 80 -4.17 -1.47 5.72
N LEU A 81 -3.50 -0.64 4.91
CA LEU A 81 -2.23 -0.98 4.28
C LEU A 81 -1.08 -0.93 5.29
N LYS A 82 -0.36 -2.05 5.46
CA LYS A 82 0.91 -2.07 6.20
C LYS A 82 2.05 -1.61 5.30
N HIS A 83 2.25 -2.28 4.17
CA HIS A 83 3.20 -1.86 3.15
C HIS A 83 2.82 -2.41 1.78
N ALA A 84 3.34 -1.79 0.74
CA ALA A 84 3.23 -2.23 -0.64
C ALA A 84 4.64 -2.35 -1.25
N ILE A 85 4.87 -3.37 -2.08
CA ILE A 85 6.16 -3.64 -2.70
C ILE A 85 5.97 -3.72 -4.22
N LEU A 86 6.78 -2.99 -4.98
CA LEU A 86 6.86 -3.16 -6.43
C LEU A 86 7.59 -4.47 -6.73
N MET A 87 6.97 -5.33 -7.52
CA MET A 87 7.44 -6.68 -7.81
C MET A 87 7.48 -6.93 -9.31
N ILE A 88 8.45 -7.74 -9.73
CA ILE A 88 8.48 -8.38 -11.04
C ILE A 88 7.98 -9.81 -10.88
N GLN A 89 7.02 -10.20 -11.71
CA GLN A 89 6.47 -11.55 -11.76
C GLN A 89 7.21 -12.40 -12.80
N VAL A 90 7.71 -13.56 -12.38
CA VAL A 90 8.29 -14.59 -13.26
C VAL A 90 7.81 -15.98 -12.87
N LYS A 91 7.98 -16.97 -13.75
CA LYS A 91 7.81 -18.38 -13.37
C LYS A 91 8.74 -18.73 -12.23
N SER A 92 8.29 -19.56 -11.28
CA SER A 92 9.12 -20.02 -10.17
C SER A 92 10.27 -20.89 -10.65
N ASP A 93 11.43 -20.27 -10.80
CA ASP A 93 12.68 -20.86 -11.26
C ASP A 93 13.84 -20.15 -10.57
N LEU A 94 14.83 -20.91 -10.11
CA LEU A 94 15.91 -20.34 -9.28
C LEU A 94 16.78 -19.37 -10.06
N ASP A 95 17.14 -19.73 -11.30
CA ASP A 95 18.02 -18.92 -12.14
C ASP A 95 17.32 -17.61 -12.49
N LYS A 96 16.02 -17.66 -12.83
CA LYS A 96 15.22 -16.44 -13.02
C LYS A 96 15.15 -15.56 -11.78
N MET A 97 14.95 -16.15 -10.60
CA MET A 97 14.94 -15.39 -9.35
C MET A 97 16.29 -14.70 -9.10
N GLN A 98 17.39 -15.38 -9.38
CA GLN A 98 18.75 -14.83 -9.28
C GLN A 98 18.96 -13.65 -10.23
N THR A 99 18.68 -13.84 -11.52
CA THR A 99 18.85 -12.82 -12.55
C THR A 99 18.00 -11.59 -12.27
N ILE A 100 16.71 -11.77 -11.97
CA ILE A 100 15.80 -10.64 -11.71
C ILE A 100 16.18 -9.89 -10.44
N ALA A 101 16.56 -10.60 -9.37
CA ALA A 101 16.97 -9.95 -8.13
C ALA A 101 18.26 -9.14 -8.30
N ALA A 102 19.23 -9.65 -9.07
CA ALA A 102 20.44 -8.91 -9.40
C ALA A 102 20.12 -7.68 -10.26
N ASN A 103 19.44 -7.85 -11.40
CA ASN A 103 19.14 -6.75 -12.33
C ASN A 103 18.40 -5.59 -11.66
N GLN A 104 17.49 -5.86 -10.71
CA GLN A 104 16.79 -4.80 -9.97
C GLN A 104 17.69 -3.92 -9.10
N LEU A 105 18.89 -4.38 -8.76
CA LEU A 105 19.88 -3.66 -7.97
C LEU A 105 20.95 -2.98 -8.83
N GLU A 106 20.88 -3.10 -10.15
CA GLU A 106 21.77 -2.39 -11.06
C GLU A 106 21.58 -0.87 -10.91
N GLY A 107 22.68 -0.15 -10.70
CA GLY A 107 22.67 1.30 -10.47
C GLY A 107 22.09 1.74 -9.12
N VAL A 108 21.73 0.82 -8.23
CA VAL A 108 21.22 1.14 -6.89
C VAL A 108 22.39 1.25 -5.91
N GLU A 109 22.47 2.36 -5.19
CA GLU A 109 23.44 2.51 -4.10
C GLU A 109 22.92 1.85 -2.81
N PHE A 110 23.71 0.91 -2.27
CA PHE A 110 23.44 0.28 -0.97
C PHE A 110 24.75 -0.22 -0.32
N SER A 111 24.77 -0.27 1.01
CA SER A 111 25.90 -0.74 1.81
C SER A 111 25.69 -2.17 2.35
N SER A 112 24.44 -2.60 2.52
CA SER A 112 24.10 -3.93 3.02
C SER A 112 22.76 -4.41 2.48
N PHE A 113 22.58 -5.73 2.39
CA PHE A 113 21.33 -6.31 1.94
C PHE A 113 20.91 -7.54 2.73
N ARG A 114 19.65 -7.95 2.56
CA ARG A 114 19.16 -9.27 2.97
C ARG A 114 18.18 -9.82 1.97
N MET A 115 17.98 -11.14 2.03
CA MET A 115 16.95 -11.84 1.28
C MET A 115 15.79 -12.23 2.20
N SER A 116 14.56 -12.00 1.75
CA SER A 116 13.33 -12.31 2.47
C SER A 116 12.39 -13.15 1.61
N ALA A 117 12.70 -14.43 1.44
CA ALA A 117 11.86 -15.38 0.72
C ALA A 117 10.69 -15.91 1.58
N ARG A 118 9.50 -15.97 0.99
CA ARG A 118 8.29 -16.55 1.57
C ARG A 118 7.63 -17.47 0.57
N ARG A 119 7.23 -18.65 1.04
CA ARG A 119 6.57 -19.68 0.22
C ARG A 119 5.15 -19.88 0.70
N GLN A 120 4.19 -19.69 -0.20
CA GLN A 120 2.80 -20.03 0.08
C GLN A 120 2.53 -21.53 -0.09
N TYR A 121 3.22 -22.20 -1.01
CA TYR A 121 3.08 -23.62 -1.30
C TYR A 121 4.44 -24.31 -1.19
N LYS A 122 4.44 -25.60 -0.83
CA LYS A 122 5.66 -26.38 -0.56
C LYS A 122 6.19 -27.16 -1.76
N ASP A 123 5.51 -27.12 -2.89
CA ASP A 123 5.87 -27.88 -4.10
C ASP A 123 7.13 -27.34 -4.78
N PHE A 124 7.57 -26.13 -4.41
CA PHE A 124 8.89 -25.66 -4.81
C PHE A 124 9.97 -26.42 -4.03
N HIS A 125 10.85 -27.11 -4.75
CA HIS A 125 11.85 -28.04 -4.22
C HIS A 125 12.83 -27.44 -3.19
N LEU A 126 13.00 -26.11 -3.19
CA LEU A 126 13.83 -25.40 -2.21
C LEU A 126 12.99 -24.81 -1.06
N SER A 127 13.57 -24.86 0.14
CA SER A 127 13.09 -24.12 1.29
C SER A 127 13.31 -22.61 1.13
N SER A 128 12.59 -21.79 1.90
CA SER A 128 12.77 -20.33 1.88
C SER A 128 14.20 -19.94 2.28
N GLN A 129 14.81 -20.67 3.20
CA GLN A 129 16.20 -20.45 3.60
C GLN A 129 17.17 -20.79 2.46
N GLN A 130 16.98 -21.93 1.80
CA GLN A 130 17.81 -22.29 0.64
C GLN A 130 17.69 -21.27 -0.50
N ILE A 131 16.49 -20.73 -0.74
CA ILE A 131 16.29 -19.64 -1.71
C ILE A 131 17.05 -18.37 -1.27
N ASN A 132 16.92 -17.98 0.00
CA ASN A 132 17.64 -16.82 0.54
C ASN A 132 19.16 -16.96 0.39
N GLU A 133 19.71 -18.13 0.70
CA GLU A 133 21.13 -18.42 0.58
C GLU A 133 21.59 -18.44 -0.87
N ALA A 134 20.84 -19.10 -1.77
CA ALA A 134 21.20 -19.23 -3.17
C ALA A 134 21.12 -17.88 -3.91
N VAL A 135 20.04 -17.12 -3.75
CA VAL A 135 19.88 -15.81 -4.37
C VAL A 135 20.80 -14.78 -3.71
N GLY A 136 20.95 -14.84 -2.38
CA GLY A 136 21.85 -13.96 -1.65
C GLY A 136 23.32 -14.14 -2.06
N ARG A 137 23.77 -15.39 -2.25
CA ARG A 137 25.11 -15.69 -2.77
C ARG A 137 25.32 -15.09 -4.16
N HIS A 138 24.32 -15.19 -5.04
CA HIS A 138 24.39 -14.62 -6.38
C HIS A 138 24.53 -13.09 -6.34
N ILE A 139 23.67 -12.38 -5.59
CA ILE A 139 23.76 -10.93 -5.41
C ILE A 139 25.12 -10.53 -4.80
N GLN A 140 25.58 -11.25 -3.77
CA GLN A 140 26.87 -10.98 -3.14
C GLN A 140 28.06 -11.15 -4.10
N SER A 141 28.00 -12.14 -5.01
CA SER A 141 29.06 -12.35 -6.01
C SER A 141 29.17 -11.22 -7.05
N ILE A 142 28.08 -10.49 -7.28
CA ILE A 142 28.02 -9.38 -8.26
C ILE A 142 28.38 -8.05 -7.59
N TYR A 143 27.73 -7.73 -6.46
CA TYR A 143 27.83 -6.40 -5.85
C TYR A 143 28.85 -6.32 -4.71
N LEU A 144 29.39 -7.46 -4.26
CA LEU A 144 30.36 -7.57 -3.16
C LEU A 144 29.91 -6.87 -1.86
N LYS A 145 28.59 -6.74 -1.65
CA LYS A 145 28.01 -6.16 -0.44
C LYS A 145 27.81 -7.21 0.65
N PRO A 146 27.96 -6.86 1.94
CA PRO A 146 27.70 -7.77 3.04
C PRO A 146 26.21 -8.04 3.24
N VAL A 147 25.90 -9.28 3.65
CA VAL A 147 24.57 -9.67 4.11
C VAL A 147 24.37 -9.21 5.55
N LYS A 148 23.25 -8.53 5.84
CA LYS A 148 22.89 -8.05 7.17
C LYS A 148 21.44 -8.40 7.50
N LEU A 149 21.22 -9.34 8.42
CA LEU A 149 19.86 -9.85 8.68
C LEU A 149 18.92 -8.83 9.35
N LYS A 150 19.49 -7.85 10.07
CA LYS A 150 18.77 -6.78 10.78
C LYS A 150 19.19 -5.42 10.23
N ASN A 151 18.22 -4.53 9.96
CA ASN A 151 18.48 -3.16 9.49
C ASN A 151 19.44 -3.12 8.29
N ALA A 152 19.18 -3.97 7.29
CA ALA A 152 19.79 -3.88 5.97
C ALA A 152 19.19 -2.71 5.19
N ASP A 153 19.99 -2.10 4.34
CA ASP A 153 19.57 -1.00 3.47
C ASP A 153 18.57 -1.51 2.43
N VAL A 154 18.87 -2.67 1.85
CA VAL A 154 18.03 -3.36 0.87
C VAL A 154 17.48 -4.65 1.45
N ASP A 155 16.16 -4.82 1.33
CA ASP A 155 15.43 -6.03 1.69
C ASP A 155 14.79 -6.62 0.43
N MET A 156 15.53 -7.48 -0.25
CA MET A 156 15.04 -8.12 -1.47
C MET A 156 14.04 -9.22 -1.10
N THR A 157 12.78 -8.97 -1.42
CA THR A 157 11.66 -9.86 -1.10
C THR A 157 11.40 -10.81 -2.26
N ILE A 158 11.18 -12.08 -1.95
CA ILE A 158 10.77 -13.10 -2.92
C ILE A 158 9.52 -13.77 -2.38
N GLU A 159 8.38 -13.59 -3.05
CA GLU A 159 7.14 -14.28 -2.71
C GLU A 159 6.89 -15.39 -3.74
N LEU A 160 6.75 -16.64 -3.30
CA LEU A 160 6.38 -17.76 -4.16
C LEU A 160 4.90 -18.08 -3.96
N VAL A 161 4.09 -17.87 -5.02
CA VAL A 161 2.64 -18.08 -5.00
C VAL A 161 2.16 -18.75 -6.29
N LYS A 162 1.50 -19.91 -6.17
CA LYS A 162 0.90 -20.68 -7.28
C LYS A 162 1.81 -20.87 -8.50
N GLY A 163 3.05 -21.32 -8.31
CA GLY A 163 3.99 -21.57 -9.41
C GLY A 163 4.68 -20.33 -9.98
N MET A 164 4.44 -19.14 -9.40
CA MET A 164 5.06 -17.88 -9.79
C MET A 164 5.93 -17.33 -8.65
N ALA A 165 7.02 -16.66 -9.02
CA ALA A 165 7.88 -15.89 -8.13
C ALA A 165 7.65 -14.39 -8.36
N TYR A 166 7.53 -13.65 -7.26
CA TYR A 166 7.39 -12.20 -7.24
C TYR A 166 8.59 -11.62 -6.51
N ILE A 167 9.43 -10.88 -7.22
CA ILE A 167 10.72 -10.40 -6.70
C ILE A 167 10.74 -8.88 -6.69
N GLY A 168 11.14 -8.28 -5.57
CA GLY A 168 11.25 -6.83 -5.47
C GLY A 168 11.72 -6.32 -4.12
N TYR A 169 12.20 -5.07 -4.12
CA TYR A 169 12.75 -4.41 -2.94
C TYR A 169 12.17 -3.01 -2.68
N LYS A 170 11.74 -2.31 -3.74
CA LYS A 170 11.13 -0.97 -3.64
C LYS A 170 9.79 -1.08 -2.91
N ARG A 171 9.67 -0.41 -1.77
CA ARG A 171 8.48 -0.50 -0.92
C ARG A 171 8.08 0.85 -0.33
N ILE A 172 6.80 0.96 0.00
CA ILE A 172 6.27 2.04 0.85
C ILE A 172 5.61 1.48 2.09
N GLN A 173 5.60 2.28 3.16
CA GLN A 173 4.81 1.99 4.36
C GLN A 173 3.48 2.73 4.29
N GLY A 174 2.40 2.03 4.61
CA GLY A 174 1.10 2.65 4.86
C GLY A 174 0.93 3.00 6.33
N PHE A 175 -0.18 3.65 6.66
CA PHE A 175 -0.52 4.01 8.04
C PHE A 175 -1.00 2.82 8.89
N GLY A 176 -1.23 1.65 8.29
CA GLY A 176 -1.75 0.48 8.98
C GLY A 176 -3.23 0.62 9.35
N GLY A 177 -3.63 -0.01 10.46
CA GLY A 177 -5.01 0.03 10.94
C GLY A 177 -5.96 -0.90 10.16
N LEU A 178 -7.20 -0.45 9.99
CA LEU A 178 -8.29 -1.16 9.30
C LEU A 178 -8.75 -0.39 8.06
N PRO A 179 -9.22 -1.08 7.00
CA PRO A 179 -9.80 -0.41 5.85
C PRO A 179 -10.99 0.47 6.26
N VAL A 180 -11.05 1.71 5.81
CA VAL A 180 -12.22 2.59 6.03
C VAL A 180 -13.49 1.89 5.52
N LYS A 181 -14.60 2.04 6.27
CA LYS A 181 -15.88 1.31 6.11
C LYS A 181 -15.86 -0.14 6.55
N THR A 182 -14.88 -0.53 7.36
CA THR A 182 -14.87 -1.84 8.01
C THR A 182 -15.27 -1.83 9.49
N SER A 183 -15.55 -0.65 10.04
CA SER A 183 -16.05 -0.46 11.40
C SER A 183 -17.40 0.28 11.36
N GLU A 184 -17.77 0.92 12.48
CA GLU A 184 -19.00 1.68 12.63
C GLU A 184 -19.01 2.96 11.77
N LYS A 185 -20.18 3.59 11.69
CA LYS A 185 -20.36 4.95 11.15
C LYS A 185 -20.39 5.92 12.32
N ALA A 186 -19.70 7.05 12.19
CA ALA A 186 -19.70 8.08 13.22
C ALA A 186 -19.80 9.48 12.61
N VAL A 187 -20.23 10.44 13.44
CA VAL A 187 -20.21 11.86 13.10
C VAL A 187 -19.03 12.51 13.79
N SER A 188 -18.15 13.14 13.02
CA SER A 188 -17.05 13.94 13.53
C SER A 188 -17.44 15.42 13.55
N MET A 189 -17.41 16.03 14.72
CA MET A 189 -17.50 17.48 14.85
C MET A 189 -16.17 18.08 14.43
N ILE A 190 -16.15 18.73 13.27
CA ILE A 190 -14.94 19.31 12.69
C ILE A 190 -14.92 20.81 12.91
N SER A 191 -13.76 21.33 13.30
CA SER A 191 -13.49 22.76 13.52
C SER A 191 -12.28 23.20 12.69
N SER A 192 -12.03 24.50 12.63
CA SER A 192 -10.82 25.05 12.00
C SER A 192 -9.55 24.89 12.86
N GLY A 193 -9.64 24.16 13.98
CA GLY A 193 -8.50 23.88 14.87
C GLY A 193 -7.73 22.62 14.45
N ILE A 194 -6.70 22.27 15.21
CA ILE A 194 -5.77 21.16 14.87
C ILE A 194 -6.27 19.80 15.41
N ASP A 195 -7.04 19.80 16.50
CA ASP A 195 -7.36 18.57 17.22
C ASP A 195 -8.43 17.73 16.51
N SER A 196 -9.51 18.36 16.04
CA SER A 196 -10.63 17.64 15.41
C SER A 196 -10.25 16.95 14.08
N PRO A 197 -9.37 17.51 13.22
CA PRO A 197 -8.83 16.78 12.07
C PRO A 197 -7.99 15.58 12.46
N VAL A 198 -7.12 15.72 13.48
CA VAL A 198 -6.26 14.62 13.96
C VAL A 198 -7.11 13.50 14.57
N ALA A 199 -8.09 13.85 15.40
CA ALA A 199 -9.05 12.89 15.95
C ALA A 199 -9.79 12.15 14.82
N SER A 200 -10.22 12.88 13.79
CA SER A 200 -10.85 12.27 12.61
C SER A 200 -9.91 11.28 11.91
N PHE A 201 -8.65 11.64 11.68
CA PHE A 201 -7.66 10.77 11.05
C PHE A 201 -7.45 9.47 11.83
N GLU A 202 -7.33 9.54 13.16
CA GLU A 202 -7.19 8.35 14.00
C GLU A 202 -8.43 7.45 13.93
N MET A 203 -9.63 8.03 13.84
CA MET A 203 -10.86 7.25 13.63
C MET A 203 -10.91 6.58 12.25
N LEU A 204 -10.46 7.26 11.19
CA LEU A 204 -10.33 6.65 9.85
C LEU A 204 -9.37 5.46 9.87
N LYS A 205 -8.25 5.57 10.59
CA LYS A 205 -7.27 4.48 10.75
C LYS A 205 -7.87 3.27 11.47
N ARG A 206 -8.89 3.47 12.31
CA ARG A 206 -9.68 2.39 12.94
C ARG A 206 -10.79 1.84 12.03
N GLY A 207 -10.86 2.23 10.77
CA GLY A 207 -11.81 1.73 9.77
C GLY A 207 -13.20 2.35 9.85
N VAL A 208 -13.38 3.41 10.65
CA VAL A 208 -14.67 4.10 10.83
C VAL A 208 -15.02 4.93 9.59
N ASP A 209 -16.29 4.92 9.21
CA ASP A 209 -16.84 5.73 8.12
C ASP A 209 -17.39 7.05 8.70
N LEU A 210 -16.66 8.14 8.50
CA LEU A 210 -16.97 9.43 9.09
C LEU A 210 -17.88 10.27 8.20
N THR A 211 -18.91 10.84 8.81
CA THR A 211 -19.60 12.03 8.28
C THR A 211 -19.22 13.21 9.16
N TYR A 212 -19.08 14.39 8.58
CA TYR A 212 -18.60 15.58 9.28
C TYR A 212 -19.75 16.55 9.56
N VAL A 213 -19.67 17.26 10.68
CA VAL A 213 -20.54 18.40 10.98
C VAL A 213 -19.67 19.57 11.42
N HIS A 214 -19.90 20.74 10.83
CA HIS A 214 -19.23 21.98 11.20
C HIS A 214 -20.28 23.01 11.59
N PHE A 215 -20.15 23.56 12.79
CA PHE A 215 -21.00 24.65 13.26
C PHE A 215 -20.32 25.99 12.95
N HIS A 216 -21.09 26.94 12.40
CA HIS A 216 -20.59 28.28 12.09
C HIS A 216 -21.60 29.36 12.51
N SER A 217 -21.11 30.57 12.77
CA SER A 217 -21.93 31.71 13.19
C SER A 217 -22.04 32.81 12.13
N VAL A 218 -21.76 32.50 10.86
CA VAL A 218 -22.02 33.42 9.73
C VAL A 218 -23.49 33.86 9.75
N PRO A 219 -23.81 35.18 9.61
CA PRO A 219 -22.90 36.27 9.26
C PRO A 219 -22.19 36.99 10.44
N ALA A 220 -22.41 36.61 11.69
CA ALA A 220 -21.77 37.26 12.85
C ALA A 220 -20.24 37.06 12.90
N THR A 221 -19.71 36.05 12.21
CA THR A 221 -18.27 35.81 12.04
C THR A 221 -17.88 35.75 10.56
N SER A 222 -16.58 35.88 10.27
CA SER A 222 -16.07 35.70 8.91
C SER A 222 -16.29 34.26 8.41
N ARG A 223 -16.27 34.08 7.07
CA ARG A 223 -16.35 32.75 6.44
C ARG A 223 -15.04 31.95 6.51
N GLN A 224 -13.99 32.49 7.14
CA GLN A 224 -12.67 31.86 7.21
C GLN A 224 -12.73 30.46 7.84
N SER A 225 -13.53 30.28 8.90
CA SER A 225 -13.67 28.97 9.53
C SER A 225 -14.20 27.91 8.56
N ILE A 226 -15.16 28.27 7.71
CA ILE A 226 -15.75 27.37 6.72
C ILE A 226 -14.69 26.95 5.69
N GLN A 227 -13.93 27.93 5.17
CA GLN A 227 -12.86 27.68 4.20
C GLN A 227 -11.76 26.78 4.78
N ASN A 228 -11.30 27.05 6.01
CA ASN A 228 -10.30 26.21 6.67
C ASN A 228 -10.79 24.76 6.84
N VAL A 229 -12.07 24.57 7.18
CA VAL A 229 -12.68 23.24 7.29
C VAL A 229 -12.77 22.55 5.93
N GLU A 230 -13.12 23.25 4.86
CA GLU A 230 -13.14 22.69 3.50
C GLU A 230 -11.74 22.23 3.06
N GLU A 231 -10.69 23.00 3.37
CA GLU A 231 -9.29 22.63 3.10
C GLU A 231 -8.87 21.40 3.90
N ILE A 232 -9.15 21.39 5.21
CA ILE A 232 -8.90 20.25 6.09
C ILE A 232 -9.58 18.98 5.54
N LEU A 233 -10.86 19.09 5.18
CA LEU A 233 -11.63 17.95 4.69
C LEU A 233 -11.16 17.49 3.31
N SER A 234 -10.62 18.38 2.49
CA SER A 234 -9.98 18.03 1.22
C SER A 234 -8.73 17.17 1.43
N VAL A 235 -7.95 17.44 2.48
CA VAL A 235 -6.82 16.58 2.89
C VAL A 235 -7.33 15.23 3.41
N LEU A 236 -8.33 15.23 4.29
CA LEU A 236 -8.90 14.00 4.87
C LEU A 236 -9.61 13.12 3.83
N ALA A 237 -10.20 13.72 2.79
CA ALA A 237 -10.80 13.01 1.66
C ALA A 237 -9.78 12.14 0.90
N GLY A 238 -8.49 12.44 1.03
CA GLY A 238 -7.41 11.59 0.55
C GLY A 238 -7.34 10.23 1.24
N TYR A 239 -7.87 10.07 2.45
CA TYR A 239 -7.86 8.82 3.23
C TYR A 239 -9.23 8.15 3.27
N GLN A 240 -10.29 8.96 3.21
CA GLN A 240 -11.67 8.52 3.06
C GLN A 240 -12.19 9.05 1.73
N ILE A 241 -12.18 8.20 0.70
CA ILE A 241 -12.51 8.49 -0.71
C ILE A 241 -13.72 9.42 -0.91
N ARG A 242 -14.71 9.38 -0.01
CA ARG A 242 -15.85 10.30 0.01
C ARG A 242 -16.06 10.89 1.39
N CYS A 243 -15.96 12.21 1.50
CA CYS A 243 -16.32 12.97 2.70
C CYS A 243 -17.68 13.64 2.49
N ARG A 244 -18.56 13.59 3.49
CA ARG A 244 -19.78 14.38 3.55
C ARG A 244 -19.68 15.31 4.75
N VAL A 245 -19.98 16.59 4.57
CA VAL A 245 -20.02 17.59 5.64
C VAL A 245 -21.38 18.27 5.67
N TYR A 246 -21.93 18.45 6.88
CA TYR A 246 -23.08 19.31 7.13
C TYR A 246 -22.58 20.62 7.74
N MET A 247 -22.88 21.74 7.08
CA MET A 247 -22.62 23.08 7.60
C MET A 247 -23.86 23.55 8.34
N VAL A 248 -23.75 23.78 9.64
CA VAL A 248 -24.89 24.11 10.51
C VAL A 248 -24.72 25.54 11.03
N PRO A 249 -25.61 26.49 10.67
CA PRO A 249 -25.62 27.80 11.28
C PRO A 249 -26.06 27.67 12.74
N LEU A 250 -25.26 28.21 13.66
CA LEU A 250 -25.54 28.17 15.11
C LEU A 250 -25.93 29.54 15.68
N LEU A 251 -25.89 30.60 14.86
CA LEU A 251 -26.06 31.97 15.33
C LEU A 251 -27.39 32.18 16.09
N ASP A 252 -28.50 31.70 15.53
CA ASP A 252 -29.84 31.86 16.11
C ASP A 252 -30.03 31.10 17.43
N ILE A 253 -29.17 30.13 17.74
CA ILE A 253 -29.20 29.34 18.98
C ILE A 253 -28.28 29.95 20.05
N GLN A 254 -27.30 30.76 19.64
CA GLN A 254 -26.32 31.40 20.53
C GLN A 254 -26.80 32.74 21.10
N GLN A 255 -27.85 33.33 20.51
CA GLN A 255 -28.48 34.59 20.91
C GLN A 255 -29.74 34.32 21.74
#